data_AF-A0A7J0CTJ9-F1
#
_entry.id   AF-A0A7J0CTJ9-F1
#
_cell.length_a   1.000
_cell.length_b   1.000
_cell.length_c   1.000
_cell.angle_alpha   90.00
_cell.angle_beta   90.00
_cell.angle_gamma   90.00
#
_symmetry.space_group_name_H-M   'P 1'
#
loop_
_entity.id
_entity.type
_entity.pdbx_description
1 polymer ?
#
loop_
_entity_poly.entity_id
_entity_poly.type
_entity_poly.pdbx_seq_one_letter_code
_entity_poly.pdbx_strand_id
1 'polypeptide(L)'
;MEMGTFDSHRGMPFANVRTDITVNNNGVHGGDASAGPLFGARFTHWNIRVTNGRAGLMRIDGLAPYSATVGISEVREFGQIDVPDFTGDLHTRLAAYGTPEAVRPANLYEAQRGVRAR
;
A
#
# COMPACT_ATOMS: atom_id res chain seq x y z
N MET A 1 7.59 -9.23 5.62
CA MET A 1 8.02 -8.50 6.82
C MET A 1 7.38 -9.19 8.01
N GLU A 2 8.12 -9.52 9.05
CA GLU A 2 7.52 -10.25 10.18
C GLU A 2 6.56 -9.37 10.99
N MET A 3 7.01 -8.16 11.37
CA MET A 3 6.27 -7.15 12.11
C MET A 3 6.56 -5.74 11.53
N GLY A 4 5.86 -4.71 12.02
CA GLY A 4 6.07 -3.30 11.67
C GLY A 4 4.87 -2.69 10.93
N THR A 5 5.12 -1.63 10.16
CA THR A 5 4.16 -1.09 9.17
C THR A 5 4.93 -0.72 7.90
N PHE A 6 4.23 -0.41 6.82
CA PHE A 6 4.89 0.14 5.64
C PHE A 6 5.25 1.58 5.91
N ASP A 7 6.53 1.89 5.86
CA ASP A 7 6.96 3.27 5.95
C ASP A 7 6.51 4.07 4.72
N SER A 8 6.04 5.29 4.93
CA SER A 8 5.65 6.25 3.89
C SER A 8 6.38 7.56 4.13
N HIS A 9 6.95 8.17 3.08
CA HIS A 9 7.44 9.55 3.21
C HIS A 9 6.48 10.53 2.55
N ARG A 10 6.21 11.60 3.28
CA ARG A 10 5.53 12.77 2.77
C ARG A 10 6.34 13.42 1.65
N GLY A 11 5.63 13.88 0.61
CA GLY A 11 6.24 14.64 -0.50
C GLY A 11 7.23 13.86 -1.37
N MET A 12 7.25 12.53 -1.29
CA MET A 12 8.19 11.72 -2.08
C MET A 12 7.94 11.88 -3.59
N PRO A 13 8.93 12.28 -4.41
CA PRO A 13 8.71 12.67 -5.81
C PRO A 13 8.67 11.50 -6.80
N PHE A 14 8.84 10.27 -6.33
CA PHE A 14 8.87 9.08 -7.18
C PHE A 14 7.78 8.07 -6.79
N ALA A 15 7.40 7.25 -7.77
CA ALA A 15 6.43 6.18 -7.60
C ALA A 15 7.07 4.94 -6.97
N ASN A 16 6.30 4.23 -6.14
CA ASN A 16 6.77 3.03 -5.45
C ASN A 16 5.81 1.87 -5.59
N VAL A 17 6.36 0.66 -5.61
CA VAL A 17 5.59 -0.59 -5.64
C VAL A 17 6.02 -1.45 -4.47
N ARG A 18 5.05 -1.94 -3.70
CA ARG A 18 5.23 -2.96 -2.66
C ARG A 18 4.48 -4.20 -3.12
N THR A 19 5.19 -5.32 -3.26
CA THR A 19 4.61 -6.53 -3.88
C THR A 19 4.92 -7.79 -3.09
N ASP A 20 3.92 -8.66 -2.96
CA ASP A 20 4.02 -10.00 -2.33
C ASP A 20 4.61 -9.96 -0.92
N ILE A 21 3.98 -9.20 -0.02
CA ILE A 21 4.45 -9.01 1.35
C ILE A 21 3.40 -9.53 2.32
N THR A 22 3.81 -10.44 3.21
CA THR A 22 3.09 -10.74 4.45
C THR A 22 3.59 -9.82 5.55
N VAL A 23 2.69 -9.28 6.38
CA VAL A 23 2.99 -8.36 7.47
C VAL A 23 2.01 -8.50 8.65
N ASN A 24 2.54 -8.53 9.87
CA ASN A 24 1.77 -8.21 11.07
C ASN A 24 1.88 -6.70 11.33
N ASN A 25 0.80 -5.96 11.02
CA ASN A 25 0.83 -4.50 11.00
C ASN A 25 0.70 -3.89 12.41
N ASN A 26 1.79 -3.87 13.18
CA ASN A 26 1.83 -3.35 14.54
C ASN A 26 2.68 -2.07 14.70
N GLY A 27 3.20 -1.54 13.59
CA GLY A 27 3.97 -0.29 13.57
C GLY A 27 3.11 0.97 13.57
N VAL A 28 3.78 2.11 13.69
CA VAL A 28 3.20 3.46 13.55
C VAL A 28 4.06 4.27 12.60
N HIS A 29 3.46 5.20 11.89
CA HIS A 29 4.17 6.20 11.09
C HIS A 29 4.09 7.57 11.73
N GLY A 30 4.98 8.46 11.28
CA GLY A 30 5.00 9.87 11.64
C GLY A 30 5.45 10.70 10.44
N GLY A 31 5.75 11.98 10.69
CA GLY A 31 6.19 12.91 9.66
C GLY A 31 5.51 14.27 9.81
N ASP A 32 6.19 15.32 9.38
CA ASP A 32 5.68 16.69 9.42
C ASP A 32 4.59 16.88 8.35
N ALA A 33 3.39 17.29 8.76
CA ALA A 33 2.26 17.51 7.86
C ALA A 33 2.55 18.55 6.76
N SER A 34 3.50 19.46 6.99
CA SER A 34 3.92 20.46 6.00
C SER A 34 4.82 19.90 4.88
N ALA A 35 5.32 18.66 5.02
CA ALA A 35 6.20 18.04 4.03
C ALA A 35 5.47 17.52 2.77
N GLY A 36 4.15 17.71 2.68
CA GLY A 36 3.31 17.29 1.56
C GLY A 36 2.48 16.03 1.85
N PRO A 37 1.82 15.45 0.81
CA PRO A 37 0.89 14.35 0.98
C PRO A 37 1.56 13.10 1.55
N LEU A 38 0.87 12.37 2.44
CA LEU A 38 1.38 11.18 3.15
C LEU A 38 2.05 10.14 2.23
N PHE A 39 1.49 9.92 1.04
CA PHE A 39 1.97 8.97 0.04
C PHE A 39 2.71 9.61 -1.15
N GLY A 40 3.13 10.88 -1.04
CA GLY A 40 3.88 11.55 -2.10
C GLY A 40 3.21 11.47 -3.47
N ALA A 41 3.97 11.11 -4.50
CA ALA A 41 3.48 11.03 -5.88
C ALA A 41 2.49 9.87 -6.10
N ARG A 42 2.92 8.60 -5.98
CA ARG A 42 2.10 7.40 -6.22
C ARG A 42 2.63 6.16 -5.50
N PHE A 43 1.73 5.29 -5.06
CA PHE A 43 2.05 3.97 -4.51
C PHE A 43 1.21 2.86 -5.14
N THR A 44 1.78 1.65 -5.19
CA THR A 44 1.02 0.43 -5.49
C THR A 44 1.30 -0.60 -4.43
N HIS A 45 0.22 -1.09 -3.81
CA HIS A 45 0.22 -2.28 -2.97
C HIS A 45 -0.32 -3.44 -3.79
N TRP A 46 0.48 -4.48 -3.95
CA TRP A 46 0.16 -5.63 -4.77
C TRP A 46 0.37 -6.93 -3.97
N ASN A 47 -0.66 -7.75 -3.84
CA ASN A 47 -0.59 -9.03 -3.12
C ASN A 47 -0.03 -8.88 -1.69
N ILE A 48 -0.73 -8.12 -0.86
CA ILE A 48 -0.35 -7.82 0.53
C ILE A 48 -1.19 -8.65 1.50
N ARG A 49 -0.53 -9.41 2.38
CA ARG A 49 -1.18 -10.25 3.39
C ARG A 49 -1.01 -9.62 4.77
N VAL A 50 -2.11 -9.15 5.34
CA VAL A 50 -2.11 -8.47 6.65
C VAL A 50 -2.61 -9.43 7.71
N THR A 51 -1.71 -9.96 8.54
CA THR A 51 -2.02 -11.10 9.42
C THR A 51 -2.84 -10.72 10.65
N ASN A 52 -2.78 -9.46 11.08
CA ASN A 52 -3.56 -8.95 12.20
C ASN A 52 -4.81 -8.17 11.76
N GLY A 53 -5.06 -8.03 10.46
CA GLY A 53 -6.22 -7.34 9.91
C GLY A 53 -6.22 -5.81 10.06
N ARG A 54 -5.11 -5.16 10.44
CA ARG A 54 -5.09 -3.69 10.60
C ARG A 54 -4.96 -2.94 9.27
N ALA A 55 -5.90 -2.05 8.98
CA ALA A 55 -5.95 -1.32 7.71
C ALA A 55 -4.88 -0.23 7.52
N GLY A 56 -4.38 0.37 8.61
CA GLY A 56 -3.48 1.53 8.56
C GLY A 56 -2.25 1.31 7.69
N LEU A 57 -2.02 2.19 6.72
CA LEU A 57 -0.99 2.10 5.67
C LEU A 57 -1.00 0.83 4.81
N MET A 58 -1.99 -0.06 4.95
CA MET A 58 -2.12 -1.27 4.14
C MET A 58 -3.13 -1.05 3.02
N ARG A 59 -4.33 -0.57 3.39
CA ARG A 59 -5.40 -0.23 2.46
C ARG A 59 -5.33 1.26 2.13
N ILE A 60 -4.85 1.59 0.92
CA ILE A 60 -4.51 2.98 0.55
C ILE A 60 -5.45 3.58 -0.50
N ASP A 61 -6.51 2.88 -0.91
CA ASP A 61 -7.50 3.38 -1.87
C ASP A 61 -8.27 4.61 -1.36
N GLY A 62 -8.33 4.80 -0.04
CA GLY A 62 -8.89 5.99 0.58
C GLY A 62 -7.86 7.04 0.99
N LEU A 63 -6.57 6.92 0.59
CA LEU A 63 -5.48 7.75 1.12
C LEU A 63 -4.49 8.27 0.09
N ALA A 64 -4.09 7.44 -0.87
CA ALA A 64 -2.94 7.72 -1.73
C ALA A 64 -3.37 8.14 -3.14
N PRO A 65 -3.04 9.34 -3.64
CA PRO A 65 -3.47 9.78 -4.97
C PRO A 65 -2.90 8.89 -6.08
N TYR A 66 -3.66 8.70 -7.16
CA TYR A 66 -3.29 7.97 -8.38
C TYR A 66 -2.61 6.62 -8.09
N SER A 67 -3.12 5.91 -7.10
CA SER A 67 -2.51 4.69 -6.52
C SER A 67 -3.41 3.47 -6.68
N ALA A 68 -2.83 2.28 -6.49
CA ALA A 68 -3.56 1.03 -6.60
C ALA A 68 -3.32 0.11 -5.39
N THR A 69 -4.41 -0.46 -4.87
CA THR A 69 -4.38 -1.56 -3.90
C THR A 69 -4.99 -2.78 -4.58
N VAL A 70 -4.18 -3.81 -4.83
CA VAL A 70 -4.60 -4.99 -5.60
C VAL A 70 -4.21 -6.25 -4.84
N GLY A 71 -5.18 -7.09 -4.49
CA GLY A 71 -4.92 -8.32 -3.75
C GLY A 71 -4.44 -8.02 -2.33
N ILE A 72 -5.30 -7.46 -1.49
CA ILE A 72 -5.00 -7.25 -0.07
C ILE A 72 -5.91 -8.14 0.77
N SER A 73 -5.42 -8.67 1.89
CA SER A 73 -6.27 -9.31 2.91
C SER A 73 -7.44 -8.42 3.32
N GLU A 74 -8.52 -9.02 3.82
CA GLU A 74 -9.54 -8.24 4.52
C GLU A 74 -8.91 -7.55 5.73
N VAL A 75 -9.17 -6.26 5.87
CA VAL A 75 -8.68 -5.41 6.96
C VAL A 75 -9.81 -4.57 7.55
N ARG A 76 -9.63 -4.12 8.79
CA ARG A 76 -10.53 -3.23 9.51
C ARG A 76 -9.77 -2.04 10.05
N GLU A 77 -10.47 -0.93 10.24
CA GLU A 77 -9.90 0.29 10.80
C GLU A 77 -9.79 0.15 12.32
N PHE A 78 -8.55 0.11 12.81
CA PHE A 78 -8.20 0.22 14.23
C PHE A 78 -6.72 0.60 14.40
N GLY A 79 -6.35 1.07 15.59
CA GLY A 79 -5.03 1.67 15.81
C GLY A 79 -4.89 3.02 15.09
N GLN A 80 -3.67 3.41 14.69
CA GLN A 80 -3.47 4.60 13.85
C GLN A 80 -3.99 4.33 12.43
N ILE A 81 -4.96 5.14 12.01
CA ILE A 81 -5.62 5.19 10.71
C ILE A 81 -5.56 6.65 10.24
N ASP A 82 -5.31 6.85 8.96
CA ASP A 82 -5.20 8.18 8.35
C ASP A 82 -6.45 8.52 7.55
N VAL A 83 -6.54 9.80 7.18
CA VAL A 83 -7.48 10.32 6.19
C VAL A 83 -6.69 11.07 5.12
N PRO A 84 -7.24 11.28 3.92
CA PRO A 84 -6.59 12.10 2.91
C PRO A 84 -6.17 13.47 3.46
N ASP A 85 -4.93 13.86 3.18
CA ASP A 85 -4.34 15.14 3.59
C ASP A 85 -4.11 16.10 2.41
N PHE A 86 -4.82 15.86 1.31
CA PHE A 86 -4.87 16.73 0.13
C PHE A 86 -6.31 16.80 -0.40
N THR A 87 -6.57 17.79 -1.24
CA THR A 87 -7.91 18.02 -1.82
C THR A 87 -8.05 17.41 -3.21
N GLY A 88 -9.28 17.08 -3.59
CA GLY A 88 -9.61 16.53 -4.91
C GLY A 88 -9.76 15.01 -4.93
N ASP A 89 -10.04 14.48 -6.12
CA ASP A 89 -10.26 13.04 -6.32
C ASP A 89 -8.96 12.25 -6.14
N LEU A 90 -9.05 11.12 -5.45
CA LEU A 90 -7.90 10.25 -5.24
C LEU A 90 -7.46 9.53 -6.52
N HIS A 91 -8.37 9.31 -7.49
CA HIS A 91 -8.12 8.49 -8.69
C HIS A 91 -7.47 7.13 -8.38
N THR A 92 -7.89 6.52 -7.27
CA THR A 92 -7.39 5.25 -6.77
C THR A 92 -8.16 4.07 -7.29
N ARG A 93 -7.54 2.88 -7.21
CA ARG A 93 -8.21 1.61 -7.51
C ARG A 93 -8.00 0.60 -6.40
N LEU A 94 -9.10 -0.02 -5.97
CA LEU A 94 -9.11 -1.24 -5.17
C LEU A 94 -9.53 -2.42 -6.06
N ALA A 95 -8.81 -3.53 -6.01
CA ALA A 95 -9.16 -4.76 -6.71
C ALA A 95 -8.74 -6.02 -5.94
N ALA A 96 -9.47 -7.12 -6.12
CA ALA A 96 -9.21 -8.40 -5.45
C ALA A 96 -9.07 -8.27 -3.92
N TYR A 97 -9.93 -7.45 -3.32
CA TYR A 97 -9.99 -7.26 -1.87
C TYR A 97 -10.41 -8.55 -1.17
N GLY A 98 -9.73 -8.91 -0.08
CA GLY A 98 -9.96 -10.14 0.66
C GLY A 98 -9.31 -11.39 0.05
N THR A 99 -8.82 -11.31 -1.19
CA THR A 99 -8.31 -12.47 -1.94
C THR A 99 -6.91 -12.21 -2.54
N PRO A 100 -5.87 -11.92 -1.72
CA PRO A 100 -4.52 -11.68 -2.22
C PRO A 100 -3.97 -12.83 -3.08
N GLU A 101 -4.31 -14.07 -2.75
CA GLU A 101 -3.93 -15.29 -3.46
C GLU A 101 -4.52 -15.43 -4.87
N ALA A 102 -5.57 -14.69 -5.21
CA ALA A 102 -6.17 -14.70 -6.55
C ALA A 102 -5.38 -13.87 -7.57
N VAL A 103 -4.50 -12.97 -7.11
CA VAL A 103 -3.79 -12.04 -7.98
C VAL A 103 -2.62 -12.70 -8.70
N ARG A 104 -2.50 -12.46 -10.02
CA ARG A 104 -1.38 -12.93 -10.85
C ARG A 104 -0.83 -11.77 -11.69
N PRO A 105 0.50 -11.64 -11.82
CA PRO A 105 1.52 -12.43 -11.12
C PRO A 105 1.50 -12.13 -9.60
N ALA A 106 1.97 -13.07 -8.78
CA ALA A 106 1.96 -12.88 -7.32
C ALA A 106 2.93 -11.78 -6.88
N ASN A 107 4.11 -11.73 -7.52
CA ASN A 107 5.17 -10.78 -7.23
C ASN A 107 5.55 -10.03 -8.52
N LEU A 108 5.33 -8.72 -8.56
CA LEU A 108 5.61 -7.88 -9.74
C LEU A 108 7.10 -7.76 -10.03
N TYR A 109 7.96 -7.77 -9.00
CA TYR A 109 9.41 -7.69 -9.16
C TYR A 109 9.95 -8.95 -9.84
N GLU A 110 9.55 -10.13 -9.35
CA GLU A 110 9.96 -11.40 -9.98
C GLU A 110 9.38 -11.54 -11.40
N ALA A 111 8.13 -11.10 -11.61
CA ALA A 111 7.55 -11.06 -12.95
C ALA A 111 8.36 -10.16 -13.90
N GLN A 112 8.77 -8.97 -13.45
CA GLN A 112 9.58 -8.05 -14.24
C GLN A 112 10.94 -8.64 -14.61
N ARG A 113 11.59 -9.36 -13.69
CA ARG A 113 12.85 -10.06 -13.96
C ARG A 113 12.66 -11.17 -15.01
N GLY A 114 11.56 -11.90 -14.95
CA GLY A 114 11.22 -12.94 -15.93
C GLY A 114 10.96 -12.44 -17.35
N VAL A 115 10.52 -11.18 -17.50
CA VAL A 115 10.27 -10.55 -18.82
C VAL A 115 11.58 -10.17 -19.53
N ARG A 116 12.66 -9.89 -18.80
CA ARG A 116 13.97 -9.51 -19.39
C ARG A 116 14.81 -10.69 -19.89
N ALA A 117 14.36 -11.93 -19.66
CA ALA A 117 15.08 -13.15 -20.05
C ALA A 117 14.56 -13.76 -21.38
N ARG A 118 13.90 -12.96 -22.23
CA ARG A 118 13.42 -13.37 -23.55
C ARG A 118 13.98 -12.49 -24.64
#